data_AF-A0A3P8UPK5-F1
#
_entry.id   AF-A0A3P8UPK5-F1
#
_cell.length_a   1.000
_cell.length_b   1.000
_cell.length_c   1.000
_cell.angle_alpha   90.00
_cell.angle_beta   90.00
_cell.angle_gamma   90.00
#
_symmetry.space_group_name_H-M   'P 1'
#
loop_
_entity.id
_entity.type
_entity.pdbx_description
1 polymer ?
#
loop_
_entity_poly.entity_id
_entity_poly.type
_entity_poly.pdbx_seq_one_letter_code
_entity_poly.pdbx_strand_id
1 'polypeptide(L)' 'MADESNKLTLRRLEAPIHKFINVALPTDLERLQKHHNNILKYQRSKQWDRLHKEHINASRTVQV' A
#
# COMPACT_ATOMS: atom_id res chain seq x y z
N MET A 1 -2.61 -40.76 6.01
CA MET A 1 -3.48 -39.87 5.21
C MET A 1 -3.37 -38.44 5.74
N ALA A 2 -2.20 -37.80 5.63
CA ALA A 2 -1.96 -36.46 6.20
C ALA A 2 -1.53 -35.40 5.16
N ASP A 3 -1.46 -35.79 3.87
CA ASP A 3 -0.88 -34.95 2.81
C ASP A 3 -1.93 -34.17 1.99
N GLU A 4 -3.19 -34.63 1.97
CA GLU A 4 -4.27 -33.93 1.24
C GLU A 4 -4.80 -32.70 2.01
N SER A 5 -4.67 -32.68 3.33
CA SER A 5 -5.26 -31.65 4.21
C SER A 5 -4.52 -30.30 4.18
N ASN A 6 -3.31 -30.26 3.61
CA ASN A 6 -2.51 -29.04 3.47
C ASN A 6 -2.56 -28.43 2.06
N LYS A 7 -3.31 -29.03 1.12
CA LYS A 7 -3.55 -28.40 -0.19
C LYS A 7 -4.57 -27.28 -0.02
N LEU A 8 -4.08 -26.05 0.11
CA LEU A 8 -4.91 -24.86 -0.03
C LEU A 8 -5.57 -24.88 -1.40
N THR A 9 -6.89 -24.98 -1.44
CA THR A 9 -7.64 -24.85 -2.70
C THR A 9 -7.59 -23.40 -3.16
N LEU A 10 -7.60 -23.17 -4.48
CA LEU A 10 -7.66 -21.82 -5.05
C LEU A 10 -8.83 -20.99 -4.48
N ARG A 11 -9.93 -21.66 -4.10
CA ARG A 11 -11.09 -21.05 -3.44
C ARG A 11 -10.76 -20.30 -2.16
N ARG A 12 -9.75 -20.74 -1.39
CA ARG A 12 -9.32 -20.03 -0.16
C ARG A 12 -8.61 -18.69 -0.47
N LEU A 13 -8.12 -18.51 -1.70
CA LEU A 13 -7.49 -17.28 -2.15
C LEU A 13 -8.51 -16.25 -2.67
N GLU A 14 -9.74 -16.66 -2.99
CA GLU A 14 -10.78 -15.76 -3.53
C GLU A 14 -11.03 -14.57 -2.59
N ALA A 15 -11.26 -14.85 -1.29
CA ALA A 15 -11.52 -13.80 -0.31
C ALA A 15 -10.33 -12.82 -0.12
N PRO A 16 -9.08 -13.26 0.10
CA PRO A 16 -7.95 -12.33 0.21
C PRO A 16 -7.64 -11.61 -1.11
N ILE A 17 -7.81 -12.24 -2.28
CA ILE A 17 -7.66 -11.57 -3.58
C ILE A 17 -8.73 -10.49 -3.75
N HIS A 18 -10.00 -10.81 -3.48
CA HIS A 18 -11.09 -9.84 -3.56
C HIS A 18 -10.86 -8.67 -2.60
N LYS A 19 -10.39 -8.93 -1.37
CA LYS A 19 -10.02 -7.87 -0.41
C LYS A 19 -8.84 -7.04 -0.92
N PHE A 20 -7.84 -7.67 -1.50
CA PHE A 20 -6.69 -6.95 -2.06
C PHE A 20 -7.12 -6.02 -3.20
N ILE A 21 -7.86 -6.54 -4.18
CA ILE A 21 -8.29 -5.79 -5.37
C ILE A 21 -9.25 -4.65 -5.00
N ASN A 22 -10.23 -4.91 -4.15
CA ASN A 22 -11.31 -3.96 -3.91
C ASN A 22 -11.07 -3.02 -2.71
N VAL A 23 -10.09 -3.33 -1.86
CA VAL A 23 -9.84 -2.54 -0.63
C VAL A 23 -8.39 -2.09 -0.55
N ALA A 24 -7.44 -3.02 -0.48
CA ALA A 24 -6.03 -2.67 -0.23
C ALA A 24 -5.46 -1.84 -1.38
N LEU A 25 -5.60 -2.31 -2.62
CA LEU A 25 -5.01 -1.68 -3.80
C LEU A 25 -5.54 -0.26 -4.04
N PRO A 26 -6.86 0.02 -4.03
CA PRO A 26 -7.37 1.39 -4.16
C PRO A 26 -6.90 2.30 -3.03
N THR A 27 -6.92 1.81 -1.78
CA THR A 27 -6.49 2.58 -0.60
C THR A 27 -5.02 2.97 -0.70
N ASP A 28 -4.17 2.03 -1.09
CA ASP A 28 -2.74 2.25 -1.21
C ASP A 28 -2.42 3.21 -2.36
N LEU A 29 -3.11 3.09 -3.49
CA LEU A 29 -2.97 4.02 -4.61
C LEU A 29 -3.38 5.45 -4.22
N GLU A 30 -4.49 5.62 -3.49
CA GLU A 30 -4.92 6.94 -3.00
C GLU A 30 -3.86 7.55 -2.05
N ARG A 31 -3.32 6.76 -1.14
CA ARG A 31 -2.26 7.20 -0.21
C ARG A 31 -0.98 7.59 -0.95
N LEU A 32 -0.55 6.79 -1.92
CA LEU A 32 0.61 7.10 -2.75
C LEU A 32 0.40 8.39 -3.56
N GLN A 33 -0.78 8.58 -4.15
CA GLN A 33 -1.11 9.81 -4.87
C GLN A 33 -1.07 11.03 -3.94
N LYS A 34 -1.58 10.89 -2.71
CA LYS A 34 -1.52 11.95 -1.70
C LYS A 34 -0.06 12.31 -1.33
N HIS A 35 0.79 11.30 -1.11
CA HIS A 35 2.21 11.53 -0.85
C HIS A 35 2.91 12.25 -2.00
N HIS A 36 2.65 11.83 -3.24
CA HIS A 36 3.18 12.49 -4.44
C HIS A 36 2.81 13.99 -4.46
N ASN A 37 1.53 14.31 -4.25
CA ASN A 37 1.05 15.69 -4.21
C ASN A 37 1.71 16.50 -3.08
N ASN A 38 1.88 15.91 -1.89
CA ASN A 38 2.54 16.56 -0.76
C ASN A 38 4.02 16.81 -1.00
N ILE A 39 4.74 15.86 -1.62
CA ILE A 39 6.14 16.01 -2.01
C ILE A 39 6.29 17.22 -2.93
N LEU A 40 5.51 17.29 -4.01
CA LEU A 40 5.54 18.43 -4.95
C LEU A 40 5.17 19.76 -4.27
N LYS A 41 4.20 19.74 -3.35
CA LYS A 41 3.82 20.92 -2.56
C LYS A 41 4.96 21.39 -1.67
N TYR A 42 5.54 20.53 -0.84
CA TYR A 42 6.59 20.90 0.12
C TYR A 42 7.89 21.29 -0.57
N GLN A 43 8.24 20.65 -1.69
CA GLN A 43 9.40 21.03 -2.50
C GLN A 43 9.25 22.45 -3.06
N ARG A 44 8.10 22.78 -3.68
CA ARG A 44 7.84 24.15 -4.21
C ARG A 44 7.89 25.21 -3.11
N SER A 45 7.38 24.90 -1.92
CA SER A 45 7.36 25.81 -0.78
C SER A 45 8.65 25.79 0.07
N LYS A 46 9.69 25.04 -0.33
CA LYS A 46 10.95 24.88 0.41
C LYS A 46 10.76 24.45 1.88
N GLN A 47 9.73 23.65 2.16
CA GLN A 47 9.42 23.13 3.50
C GLN A 47 10.18 21.82 3.74
N TRP A 48 11.51 21.91 3.91
CA TRP A 48 12.42 20.76 3.89
C TRP A 48 12.15 19.72 4.97
N ASP A 49 11.84 20.13 6.20
CA ASP A 49 11.52 19.20 7.29
C ASP A 49 10.28 18.36 6.99
N ARG A 50 9.27 18.99 6.36
CA ARG A 50 8.03 18.30 5.95
C ARG A 50 8.27 17.42 4.74
N LEU A 51 9.06 17.88 3.76
CA LEU A 51 9.45 17.09 2.61
C LEU A 51 10.18 15.80 3.03
N HIS A 52 11.15 15.92 3.95
CA HIS A 52 11.90 14.78 4.46
C HIS A 52 10.99 13.76 5.15
N LYS A 53 10.10 14.23 6.05
CA LYS A 53 9.10 13.36 6.70
C LYS A 53 8.17 12.71 5.68
N GLU A 54 7.74 13.45 4.66
CA GLU A 54 6.83 12.93 3.63
C GLU A 54 7.49 11.81 2.81
N HIS A 55 8.78 11.93 2.48
CA HIS A 55 9.52 10.85 1.81
C HIS A 55 9.61 9.58 2.66
N ILE A 56 9.86 9.70 3.97
CA ILE A 56 9.88 8.56 4.90
C ILE A 56 8.48 7.94 5.01
N ASN A 57 7.43 8.75 5.05
CA ASN A 57 6.06 8.25 5.11
C ASN A 57 5.68 7.53 3.81
N ALA A 58 6.04 8.09 2.66
CA ALA A 58 5.78 7.49 1.36
C ALA A 58 6.49 6.13 1.20
N SER A 59 7.73 5.99 1.67
CA SER A 59 8.48 4.72 1.58
C SER A 59 7.92 3.61 2.47
N ARG A 60 7.16 3.97 3.51
CA ARG A 60 6.44 3.04 4.39
C ARG A 60 5.07 2.66 3.87
N THR A 61 4.53 3.40 2.90
CA THR A 61 3.25 3.06 2.27
C THR A 61 3.43 1.82 1.39
N VAL A 62 2.47 0.87 1.46
CA VAL A 62 2.48 -0.44 0.77
C VAL A 62 3.46 -1.47 1.38
N GLN A 63 4.08 -1.20 2.54
CA GLN A 63 4.81 -2.24 3.27
C GLN A 63 3.82 -3.18 3.97
N VAL A 64 3.75 -4.43 3.48
CA VAL A 64 3.00 -5.55 4.07
C VAL A 64 3.89 -6.35 5.01
#